data_AF-A0A194VRE2-F1
#
_entry.id   AF-A0A194VRE2-F1
#
_cell.length_a   1.000
_cell.length_b   1.000
_cell.length_c   1.000
_cell.angle_alpha   90.00
_cell.angle_beta   90.00
_cell.angle_gamma   90.00
#
_symmetry.space_group_name_H-M   'P 1'
#
loop_
_entity.id
_entity.type
_entity.pdbx_description
1 polymer ?
#
loop_
_entity_poly.entity_id
_entity_poly.type
_entity_poly.pdbx_seq_one_letter_code
_entity_poly.pdbx_strand_id
1 'polypeptide(L)'
;MFADRLHSSLALLSLALTTAVGGTAASENVTTSNSNLVTWWHDNGEINYQSPVQEGNVRQSHVYSTWVKSTADSSATYYNSFVYETIPRNGQGQIITPGDPNSTTTEYDSITIEADIWITMAWTEFLYSSDAWVKVSRAGNNPSTADNVVIRPSNLELTVTDDGEGSVYILVPYRSQGYRFSVEFQDNLYSYHDGCDSTECDFVQDWHPHGQYYAKYTNDTPVMSNEPHDALLIFASPFLTPDHIPNESAPSTYVVQPGRVPDLSSINNTQVYFAPGTHWMTATDHAVLSSSVDWVYLEAGAYVKGAIQFTTTSPTIKATGHGVLSGEQYVYQANVADGYRNNQSNEDCLRMWSGYSTAGLEQTFVLTGLTTNAPPFNSIDFTGDLESIAINQWDYKQVGAFFGQTDGTTLYAGSSVRDTFYHSNDDTIKTYGSGVQVRDLVVWKGKTAPTVQFGWASRNVSGITVDGVDVIHMKYNANSSHPSIIGANQIYNYPETETDTADLQSTVKDIYFGNIRAEGIGGNLMRIVPLANYHNITIENVSLGNFSTRSTGIYRSELPLWTDGSGNNVSLTDFVIRNFTVGGQRILPSLGNAGPDGLGGLNIAEAYLQSGNVTIE
;
A
#
# COMPACT_ATOMS: atom_id res chain seq x y z
N MET A 1 39.45 58.49 -64.31
CA MET A 1 40.93 58.49 -64.20
C MET A 1 41.25 57.93 -62.82
N PHE A 2 41.73 56.68 -62.74
CA PHE A 2 43.14 56.33 -62.50
C PHE A 2 43.67 56.95 -61.19
N ALA A 3 44.26 56.25 -60.22
CA ALA A 3 44.68 54.86 -60.09
C ALA A 3 45.13 54.60 -58.63
N ASP A 4 45.12 53.33 -58.23
CA ASP A 4 46.09 52.58 -57.39
C ASP A 4 47.05 53.33 -56.44
N ARG A 5 47.00 53.09 -55.12
CA ARG A 5 47.50 51.97 -54.27
C ARG A 5 48.94 52.13 -53.76
N LEU A 6 49.08 52.10 -52.42
CA LEU A 6 50.20 51.60 -51.59
C LEU A 6 49.69 51.63 -50.11
N HIS A 7 49.12 50.55 -49.56
CA HIS A 7 49.69 49.46 -48.75
C HIS A 7 50.18 49.77 -47.31
N SER A 8 49.79 48.86 -46.41
CA SER A 8 50.09 48.65 -44.98
C SER A 8 49.17 49.40 -43.99
N SER A 9 48.48 48.78 -43.03
CA SER A 9 48.70 47.52 -42.31
C SER A 9 47.39 46.89 -41.79
N LEU A 10 47.43 45.56 -41.69
CA LEU A 10 46.41 44.60 -41.27
C LEU A 10 45.73 44.90 -39.91
N ALA A 11 44.41 44.73 -39.87
CA ALA A 11 43.68 44.13 -38.76
C ALA A 11 42.70 43.11 -39.34
N LEU A 12 43.02 41.82 -39.18
CA LEU A 12 42.14 40.71 -39.54
C LEU A 12 40.99 40.64 -38.53
N LEU A 13 39.76 40.82 -39.01
CA LEU A 13 38.57 40.34 -38.34
C LEU A 13 38.33 38.91 -38.83
N SER A 14 38.88 37.91 -38.14
CA SER A 14 38.56 36.51 -38.41
C SER A 14 37.25 36.16 -37.72
N LEU A 15 36.20 35.98 -38.52
CA LEU A 15 34.97 35.32 -38.15
C LEU A 15 35.31 33.87 -37.78
N ALA A 16 35.47 33.59 -36.48
CA ALA A 16 35.67 32.23 -36.01
C ALA A 16 34.34 31.49 -36.12
N LEU A 17 34.28 30.50 -37.02
CA LEU A 17 33.35 29.39 -36.95
C LEU A 17 33.48 28.75 -35.57
N THR A 18 32.56 29.03 -34.66
CA THR A 18 32.28 28.11 -33.56
C THR A 18 31.42 27.00 -34.13
N THR A 19 32.06 25.88 -34.42
CA THR A 19 31.42 24.57 -34.55
C THR A 19 30.41 24.42 -33.42
N ALA A 20 29.13 24.34 -33.80
CA ALA A 20 28.10 23.83 -32.92
C ALA A 20 28.52 22.41 -32.52
N VAL A 21 29.09 22.28 -31.32
CA VAL A 21 29.11 20.99 -30.63
C VAL A 21 27.64 20.72 -30.34
N GLY A 22 27.09 19.76 -31.07
CA GLY A 22 25.72 19.32 -30.90
C GLY A 22 25.46 19.11 -29.42
N GLY A 23 24.52 19.87 -28.88
CA GLY A 23 23.80 19.42 -27.70
C GLY A 23 23.25 18.05 -28.08
N THR A 24 23.82 17.01 -27.51
CA THR A 24 23.21 15.69 -27.49
C THR A 24 21.81 15.94 -26.93
N ALA A 25 20.79 15.81 -27.79
CA ALA A 25 19.43 15.61 -27.34
C ALA A 25 19.49 14.55 -26.24
N ALA A 26 18.84 14.80 -25.09
CA ALA A 26 18.62 13.76 -24.11
C ALA A 26 18.10 12.53 -24.87
N SER A 27 18.64 11.33 -24.59
CA SER A 27 18.15 10.13 -25.25
C SER A 27 16.64 10.07 -25.03
N GLU A 28 15.86 10.07 -26.12
CA GLU A 28 14.39 9.96 -26.02
C GLU A 28 14.06 8.74 -25.15
N ASN A 29 13.11 8.89 -24.22
CA ASN A 29 12.62 7.74 -23.46
C ASN A 29 11.91 6.79 -24.44
N VAL A 30 12.39 5.55 -24.54
CA VAL A 30 11.88 4.57 -25.50
C VAL A 30 11.01 3.58 -24.76
N THR A 31 9.70 3.62 -24.99
CA THR A 31 8.72 2.67 -24.45
C THR A 31 8.31 1.63 -25.50
N THR A 32 7.55 0.62 -25.09
CA THR A 32 6.94 -0.36 -26.00
C THR A 32 5.48 -0.57 -25.67
N SER A 33 4.65 -0.83 -26.69
CA SER A 33 3.29 -1.32 -26.54
C SER A 33 3.04 -2.42 -27.58
N ASN A 34 3.18 -3.67 -27.16
CA ASN A 34 2.95 -4.85 -28.00
C ASN A 34 2.31 -5.99 -27.18
N SER A 35 2.05 -7.13 -27.79
CA SER A 35 1.37 -8.27 -27.14
C SER A 35 2.16 -8.93 -26.00
N ASN A 36 3.47 -8.70 -25.94
CA ASN A 36 4.39 -9.33 -24.98
C ASN A 36 4.78 -8.41 -23.83
N LEU A 37 4.86 -7.11 -24.09
CA LEU A 37 5.30 -6.10 -23.15
C LEU A 37 4.67 -4.73 -23.45
N VAL A 38 4.10 -4.11 -22.42
CA VAL A 38 3.70 -2.71 -22.41
C VAL A 38 4.43 -1.99 -21.28
N THR A 39 5.10 -0.91 -21.64
CA THR A 39 5.71 0.07 -20.73
C THR A 39 5.24 1.46 -21.14
N TRP A 40 5.26 2.42 -20.23
CA TRP A 40 4.81 3.78 -20.50
C TRP A 40 5.70 4.82 -19.80
N TRP A 41 5.51 6.08 -20.20
CA TRP A 41 6.26 7.22 -19.72
C TRP A 41 5.35 8.43 -19.49
N HIS A 42 5.80 9.36 -18.64
CA HIS A 42 5.18 10.67 -18.38
C HIS A 42 6.20 11.77 -18.69
N ASP A 43 5.96 12.54 -19.75
CA ASP A 43 6.87 13.64 -20.17
C ASP A 43 6.91 14.81 -19.18
N ASN A 44 5.88 14.89 -18.34
CA ASN A 44 5.67 15.82 -17.23
C ASN A 44 6.11 15.24 -15.87
N GLY A 45 7.03 14.27 -15.88
CA GLY A 45 7.69 13.77 -14.68
C GLY A 45 8.44 14.89 -13.94
N GLU A 46 8.22 15.02 -12.64
CA GLU A 46 8.86 16.00 -11.77
C GLU A 46 9.62 15.28 -10.66
N ILE A 47 10.96 15.41 -10.67
CA ILE A 47 11.79 14.97 -9.54
C ILE A 47 11.66 16.02 -8.43
N ASN A 48 10.90 15.68 -7.41
CA ASN A 48 10.64 16.50 -6.24
C ASN A 48 10.37 15.56 -5.08
N TYR A 49 11.09 15.71 -3.96
CA TYR A 49 10.96 14.85 -2.78
C TYR A 49 10.73 15.68 -1.50
N GLN A 50 10.34 16.96 -1.65
CA GLN A 50 10.20 17.90 -0.53
C GLN A 50 8.87 18.64 -0.51
N SER A 51 8.29 18.93 -1.68
CA SER A 51 7.07 19.74 -1.81
C SER A 51 6.04 19.05 -2.71
N PRO A 52 4.80 19.56 -2.81
CA PRO A 52 3.82 19.05 -3.75
C PRO A 52 4.30 19.33 -5.18
N VAL A 53 4.09 18.37 -6.09
CA VAL A 53 4.31 18.58 -7.52
C VAL A 53 3.19 19.44 -8.12
N GLN A 54 3.43 20.02 -9.29
CA GLN A 54 2.39 20.77 -10.01
C GLN A 54 1.16 19.87 -10.32
N GLU A 55 -0.03 20.48 -10.47
CA GLU A 55 -1.28 19.75 -10.73
C GLU A 55 -1.15 18.78 -11.92
N GLY A 56 -0.56 19.29 -13.01
CA GLY A 56 -0.34 18.53 -14.23
C GLY A 56 1.01 17.83 -14.32
N ASN A 57 1.74 17.64 -13.21
CA ASN A 57 2.99 16.87 -13.19
C ASN A 57 2.82 15.55 -12.43
N VAL A 58 3.71 14.59 -12.64
CA VAL A 58 3.74 13.31 -11.90
C VAL A 58 5.06 13.21 -11.15
N ARG A 59 5.02 12.92 -9.85
CA ARG A 59 6.26 12.76 -9.07
C ARG A 59 7.05 11.56 -9.60
N GLN A 60 8.26 11.83 -10.07
CA GLN A 60 9.19 10.84 -10.59
C GLN A 60 10.24 10.51 -9.54
N SER A 61 10.65 9.25 -9.45
CA SER A 61 11.68 8.86 -8.50
C SER A 61 12.98 9.63 -8.71
N HIS A 62 13.53 10.10 -7.59
CA HIS A 62 14.81 10.80 -7.57
C HIS A 62 16.01 9.83 -7.50
N VAL A 63 15.77 8.58 -7.10
CA VAL A 63 16.82 7.56 -6.94
C VAL A 63 16.83 6.57 -8.10
N TYR A 64 15.68 6.08 -8.54
CA TYR A 64 15.63 4.88 -9.37
C TYR A 64 15.28 5.18 -10.82
N SER A 65 15.89 4.42 -11.73
CA SER A 65 15.48 4.32 -13.13
C SER A 65 15.32 2.84 -13.49
N THR A 66 14.25 2.52 -14.23
CA THR A 66 13.93 1.14 -14.60
C THR A 66 13.73 0.99 -16.10
N TRP A 67 14.10 -0.19 -16.59
CA TRP A 67 13.81 -0.61 -17.95
C TRP A 67 13.40 -2.07 -17.98
N VAL A 68 12.58 -2.43 -18.95
CA VAL A 68 12.06 -3.79 -19.09
C VAL A 68 12.33 -4.33 -20.48
N LYS A 69 12.74 -5.59 -20.54
CA LYS A 69 12.93 -6.34 -21.78
C LYS A 69 12.17 -7.67 -21.67
N SER A 70 11.29 -7.95 -22.63
CA SER A 70 10.72 -9.29 -22.79
C SER A 70 11.76 -10.25 -23.33
N THR A 71 11.82 -11.46 -22.79
CA THR A 71 12.64 -12.57 -23.30
C THR A 71 12.13 -13.13 -24.63
N ALA A 72 10.87 -12.86 -24.97
CA ALA A 72 10.27 -13.23 -26.25
C ALA A 72 10.65 -12.23 -27.37
N ASP A 73 11.15 -11.05 -27.03
CA ASP A 73 11.68 -10.11 -28.01
C ASP A 73 13.07 -10.55 -28.47
N SER A 74 13.25 -10.67 -29.79
CA SER A 74 14.54 -10.93 -30.43
C SER A 74 15.52 -9.76 -30.29
N SER A 75 15.03 -8.56 -29.99
CA SER A 75 15.86 -7.38 -29.77
C SER A 75 16.64 -7.48 -28.46
N ALA A 76 17.77 -6.77 -28.37
CA ALA A 76 18.48 -6.57 -27.11
C ALA A 76 17.98 -5.33 -26.34
N THR A 77 16.86 -4.75 -26.78
CA THR A 77 16.39 -3.45 -26.31
C THR A 77 15.73 -3.54 -24.94
N TYR A 78 16.11 -2.64 -24.05
CA TYR A 78 15.47 -2.38 -22.77
C TYR A 78 14.61 -1.13 -22.91
N TYR A 79 13.31 -1.24 -22.67
CA TYR A 79 12.36 -0.14 -22.80
C TYR A 79 12.16 0.54 -21.46
N ASN A 80 12.15 1.88 -21.43
CA ASN A 80 11.92 2.66 -20.22
C ASN A 80 10.56 2.32 -19.59
N SER A 81 10.53 2.16 -18.27
CA SER A 81 9.30 2.10 -17.48
C SER A 81 9.32 3.25 -16.48
N PHE A 82 8.25 4.02 -16.41
CA PHE A 82 8.19 5.17 -15.51
C PHE A 82 8.26 4.74 -14.05
N VAL A 83 9.16 5.34 -13.30
CA VAL A 83 9.28 5.14 -11.85
C VAL A 83 8.59 6.28 -11.14
N TYR A 84 7.41 6.01 -10.61
CA TYR A 84 6.68 6.93 -9.74
C TYR A 84 7.35 7.01 -8.37
N GLU A 85 7.06 8.08 -7.63
CA GLU A 85 7.50 8.22 -6.23
C GLU A 85 6.41 8.87 -5.38
N THR A 86 6.33 8.47 -4.12
CA THR A 86 5.44 9.04 -3.11
C THR A 86 6.22 9.28 -1.83
N ILE A 87 5.86 10.35 -1.12
CA ILE A 87 6.56 10.83 0.07
C ILE A 87 5.55 11.10 1.19
N PRO A 88 5.96 10.98 2.46
CA PRO A 88 5.11 11.34 3.60
C PRO A 88 4.49 12.74 3.45
N ARG A 89 3.20 12.86 3.77
CA ARG A 89 2.40 14.09 3.66
C ARG A 89 2.35 14.70 2.25
N ASN A 90 2.76 13.98 1.21
CA ASN A 90 2.78 14.43 -0.18
C ASN A 90 3.61 15.73 -0.40
N GLY A 91 4.50 16.07 0.54
CA GLY A 91 5.23 17.35 0.57
C GLY A 91 4.40 18.56 1.01
N GLN A 92 3.13 18.37 1.38
CA GLN A 92 2.26 19.47 1.85
C GLN A 92 2.59 19.91 3.28
N GLY A 93 3.26 19.05 4.05
CA GLY A 93 3.38 19.22 5.50
C GLY A 93 2.07 18.91 6.22
N GLN A 94 2.01 19.27 7.49
CA GLN A 94 0.89 18.97 8.37
C GLN A 94 -0.09 20.15 8.39
N ILE A 95 -0.97 20.20 7.38
CA ILE A 95 -1.89 21.33 7.16
C ILE A 95 -3.36 20.95 7.39
N ILE A 96 -4.18 21.94 7.71
CA ILE A 96 -5.63 21.82 7.93
C ILE A 96 -6.41 22.17 6.67
N THR A 97 -6.06 23.29 6.03
CA THR A 97 -6.78 23.80 4.87
C THR A 97 -6.01 23.42 3.60
N PRO A 98 -6.63 22.68 2.66
CA PRO A 98 -5.95 22.26 1.43
C PRO A 98 -5.36 23.46 0.68
N GLY A 99 -4.08 23.36 0.31
CA GLY A 99 -3.37 24.40 -0.43
C GLY A 99 -2.92 25.63 0.38
N ASP A 100 -3.20 25.71 1.69
CA ASP A 100 -2.67 26.77 2.56
C ASP A 100 -1.53 26.25 3.45
N PRO A 101 -0.25 26.46 3.08
CA PRO A 101 0.90 25.99 3.86
C PRO A 101 1.02 26.68 5.23
N ASN A 102 0.31 27.79 5.47
CA ASN A 102 0.30 28.46 6.78
C ASN A 102 -0.77 27.89 7.72
N SER A 103 -1.68 27.06 7.22
CA SER A 103 -2.75 26.43 8.00
C SER A 103 -2.24 25.18 8.74
N THR A 104 -1.14 25.31 9.49
CA THR A 104 -0.48 24.16 10.12
C THR A 104 -1.24 23.64 11.35
N THR A 105 -1.14 22.34 11.61
CA THR A 105 -1.62 21.69 12.85
C THR A 105 -0.51 20.85 13.49
N THR A 106 -0.70 20.49 14.76
CA THR A 106 0.13 19.52 15.49
C THR A 106 -0.65 18.23 15.80
N GLU A 107 -1.87 18.08 15.28
CA GLU A 107 -2.69 16.88 15.46
C GLU A 107 -2.06 15.67 14.77
N TYR A 108 -1.86 14.62 15.54
CA TYR A 108 -1.16 13.43 15.11
C TYR A 108 -1.79 12.78 13.86
N ASP A 109 -0.98 12.65 12.80
CA ASP A 109 -1.38 12.08 11.49
C ASP A 109 -0.76 10.70 11.23
N SER A 110 -0.22 10.07 12.28
CA SER A 110 0.58 8.83 12.25
C SER A 110 1.89 8.88 11.46
N ILE A 111 2.29 10.04 10.96
CA ILE A 111 3.63 10.25 10.38
C ILE A 111 4.51 10.86 11.48
N THR A 112 5.67 10.26 11.70
CA THR A 112 6.62 10.68 12.74
C THR A 112 7.90 11.19 12.10
N ILE A 113 8.96 10.40 12.16
CA ILE A 113 10.28 10.75 11.63
C ILE A 113 10.34 10.67 10.11
N GLU A 114 9.41 9.97 9.46
CA GLU A 114 9.51 9.62 8.04
C GLU A 114 9.66 10.84 7.14
N ALA A 115 8.92 11.93 7.43
CA ALA A 115 9.03 13.18 6.68
C ALA A 115 10.36 13.91 6.93
N ASP A 116 10.88 13.84 8.16
CA ASP A 116 12.09 14.54 8.59
C ASP A 116 13.38 13.85 8.13
N ILE A 117 13.34 12.53 7.99
CA ILE A 117 14.47 11.75 7.45
C ILE A 117 14.35 11.51 5.94
N TRP A 118 13.28 11.97 5.30
CA TRP A 118 13.04 11.86 3.85
C TRP A 118 12.80 10.44 3.32
N ILE A 119 12.05 9.61 4.06
CA ILE A 119 11.60 8.30 3.56
C ILE A 119 10.80 8.48 2.27
N THR A 120 11.09 7.66 1.26
CA THR A 120 10.33 7.64 0.00
C THR A 120 9.90 6.24 -0.38
N MET A 121 8.83 6.16 -1.18
CA MET A 121 8.40 4.91 -1.79
C MET A 121 8.26 5.10 -3.30
N ALA A 122 9.20 4.53 -4.05
CA ALA A 122 9.15 4.49 -5.50
C ALA A 122 8.52 3.19 -6.00
N TRP A 123 7.86 3.25 -7.14
CA TRP A 123 7.34 2.05 -7.80
C TRP A 123 7.30 2.20 -9.31
N THR A 124 7.38 1.07 -9.99
CA THR A 124 7.26 0.97 -11.45
C THR A 124 6.26 -0.13 -11.77
N GLU A 125 5.51 0.06 -12.85
CA GLU A 125 4.56 -0.95 -13.33
C GLU A 125 4.73 -1.16 -14.84
N PHE A 126 4.54 -2.41 -15.28
CA PHE A 126 4.53 -2.78 -16.68
C PHE A 126 3.61 -3.99 -16.90
N LEU A 127 3.12 -4.13 -18.14
CA LEU A 127 2.31 -5.30 -18.53
C LEU A 127 3.15 -6.30 -19.31
N TYR A 128 2.98 -7.58 -19.03
CA TYR A 128 3.75 -8.63 -19.69
C TYR A 128 2.95 -9.91 -19.90
N SER A 129 3.35 -10.71 -20.90
CA SER A 129 2.79 -12.04 -21.20
C SER A 129 3.85 -13.11 -21.45
N SER A 130 5.12 -12.79 -21.16
CA SER A 130 6.29 -13.65 -21.29
C SER A 130 7.34 -13.23 -20.27
N ASP A 131 8.28 -14.10 -19.90
CA ASP A 131 9.34 -13.76 -18.95
C ASP A 131 10.04 -12.45 -19.35
N ALA A 132 10.38 -11.63 -18.38
CA ALA A 132 10.98 -10.33 -18.61
C ALA A 132 12.21 -10.10 -17.72
N TRP A 133 13.21 -9.41 -18.26
CA TRP A 133 14.30 -8.84 -17.48
C TRP A 133 13.95 -7.41 -17.11
N VAL A 134 13.97 -7.11 -15.82
CA VAL A 134 13.88 -5.74 -15.31
C VAL A 134 15.29 -5.26 -14.96
N LYS A 135 15.76 -4.22 -15.64
CA LYS A 135 16.99 -3.51 -15.32
C LYS A 135 16.67 -2.38 -14.35
N VAL A 136 17.40 -2.29 -13.25
CA VAL A 136 17.32 -1.21 -12.26
C VAL A 136 18.68 -0.53 -12.13
N SER A 137 18.71 0.79 -12.23
CA SER A 137 19.89 1.61 -11.94
C SER A 137 19.53 2.65 -10.88
N ARG A 138 20.52 3.01 -10.04
CA ARG A 138 20.39 4.07 -9.02
C ARG A 138 21.13 5.33 -9.47
N ALA A 139 20.57 6.49 -9.15
CA ALA A 139 21.19 7.79 -9.39
C ALA A 139 22.43 7.97 -8.51
N GLY A 140 23.38 8.79 -8.99
CA GLY A 140 24.63 9.08 -8.29
C GLY A 140 25.70 7.98 -8.38
N ASN A 141 26.75 8.09 -7.58
CA ASN A 141 27.84 7.11 -7.49
C ASN A 141 27.47 5.93 -6.57
N ASN A 142 26.32 5.28 -6.85
CA ASN A 142 25.80 4.17 -6.06
C ASN A 142 25.83 2.87 -6.87
N PRO A 143 27.01 2.26 -7.09
CA PRO A 143 27.11 1.02 -7.85
C PRO A 143 26.25 -0.05 -7.18
N SER A 144 25.35 -0.65 -7.95
CA SER A 144 24.46 -1.69 -7.49
C SER A 144 25.03 -3.05 -7.90
N THR A 145 25.21 -3.96 -6.94
CA THR A 145 25.65 -5.34 -7.18
C THR A 145 24.52 -6.30 -6.82
N ALA A 146 24.43 -7.45 -7.49
CA ALA A 146 23.38 -8.44 -7.23
C ALA A 146 23.39 -8.92 -5.77
N ASP A 147 24.58 -9.16 -5.21
CA ASP A 147 24.77 -9.61 -3.83
C ASP A 147 24.28 -8.59 -2.77
N ASN A 148 24.09 -7.32 -3.17
CA ASN A 148 23.60 -6.25 -2.32
C ASN A 148 22.08 -6.08 -2.41
N VAL A 149 21.38 -6.93 -3.19
CA VAL A 149 19.94 -6.82 -3.41
C VAL A 149 19.21 -7.97 -2.72
N VAL A 150 18.17 -7.63 -1.97
CA VAL A 150 17.17 -8.57 -1.47
C VAL A 150 15.85 -8.29 -2.18
N ILE A 151 15.22 -9.34 -2.68
CA ILE A 151 13.85 -9.29 -3.21
C ILE A 151 12.90 -9.72 -2.09
N ARG A 152 11.85 -8.94 -1.86
CA ARG A 152 10.74 -9.34 -0.96
C ARG A 152 9.41 -9.35 -1.71
N PRO A 153 8.55 -10.37 -1.56
CA PRO A 153 8.68 -11.51 -0.64
C PRO A 153 9.86 -12.44 -0.96
N SER A 154 10.59 -12.87 0.08
CA SER A 154 11.87 -13.58 -0.08
C SER A 154 11.74 -14.99 -0.63
N ASN A 155 10.54 -15.58 -0.56
CA ASN A 155 10.22 -16.88 -1.14
C ASN A 155 10.02 -16.86 -2.66
N LEU A 156 10.05 -15.69 -3.30
CA LEU A 156 9.93 -15.61 -4.76
C LEU A 156 11.16 -16.18 -5.48
N GLU A 157 12.32 -16.18 -4.81
CA GLU A 157 13.59 -16.74 -5.32
C GLU A 157 13.93 -16.27 -6.75
N LEU A 158 13.61 -15.01 -7.06
CA LEU A 158 13.88 -14.43 -8.39
C LEU A 158 15.38 -14.34 -8.64
N THR A 159 15.79 -14.61 -9.88
CA THR A 159 17.19 -14.49 -10.29
C THR A 159 17.57 -13.02 -10.40
N VAL A 160 18.62 -12.63 -9.67
CA VAL A 160 19.22 -11.29 -9.73
C VAL A 160 20.67 -11.40 -10.22
N THR A 161 21.03 -10.58 -11.20
CA THR A 161 22.41 -10.43 -11.71
C THR A 161 22.76 -8.95 -11.80
N ASP A 162 24.03 -8.61 -12.05
CA ASP A 162 24.47 -7.23 -12.29
C ASP A 162 25.41 -7.15 -13.51
N ASP A 163 25.59 -5.95 -14.05
CA ASP A 163 26.48 -5.68 -15.18
C ASP A 163 27.92 -5.34 -14.77
N GLY A 164 28.22 -5.24 -13.46
CA GLY A 164 29.48 -4.69 -12.96
C GLY A 164 29.69 -3.19 -13.24
N GLU A 165 28.70 -2.52 -13.85
CA GLU A 165 28.71 -1.10 -14.23
C GLU A 165 27.69 -0.28 -13.41
N GLY A 166 27.02 -0.92 -12.45
CA GLY A 166 26.18 -0.27 -11.45
C GLY A 166 24.68 -0.51 -11.63
N SER A 167 24.26 -1.40 -12.53
CA SER A 167 22.86 -1.81 -12.69
C SER A 167 22.65 -3.26 -12.28
N VAL A 168 21.47 -3.54 -11.71
CA VAL A 168 21.02 -4.90 -11.42
C VAL A 168 19.91 -5.31 -12.39
N TYR A 169 19.83 -6.61 -12.64
CA TYR A 169 18.93 -7.23 -13.60
C TYR A 169 18.16 -8.34 -12.89
N ILE A 170 16.85 -8.25 -12.93
CA ILE A 170 15.94 -9.18 -12.24
C ILE A 170 15.17 -9.94 -13.30
N LEU A 171 15.29 -11.27 -13.34
CA LEU A 171 14.45 -12.11 -14.18
C LEU A 171 13.11 -12.32 -13.49
N VAL A 172 12.05 -11.84 -14.12
CA VAL A 172 10.66 -12.00 -13.70
C VAL A 172 9.98 -12.99 -14.66
N PRO A 173 9.82 -14.26 -14.28
CA PRO A 173 9.10 -15.24 -15.09
C PRO A 173 7.64 -14.81 -15.28
N TYR A 174 6.98 -15.20 -16.37
CA TYR A 174 5.57 -14.90 -16.52
C TYR A 174 4.68 -15.74 -15.59
N ARG A 175 3.77 -15.07 -14.89
CA ARG A 175 2.63 -15.66 -14.18
C ARG A 175 1.35 -14.92 -14.56
N SER A 176 0.26 -15.67 -14.71
CA SER A 176 -1.08 -15.11 -14.97
C SER A 176 -1.61 -14.26 -13.82
N GLN A 177 -1.06 -14.42 -12.62
CA GLN A 177 -1.33 -13.58 -11.45
C GLN A 177 -0.48 -12.32 -11.43
N GLY A 178 0.65 -12.31 -12.17
CA GLY A 178 1.72 -11.32 -12.07
C GLY A 178 2.56 -11.46 -10.79
N TYR A 179 3.43 -10.48 -10.57
CA TYR A 179 4.23 -10.34 -9.35
C TYR A 179 4.10 -8.91 -8.78
N ARG A 180 4.15 -8.81 -7.45
CA ARG A 180 4.37 -7.55 -6.73
C ARG A 180 5.49 -7.78 -5.73
N PHE A 181 6.59 -7.05 -5.84
CA PHE A 181 7.74 -7.25 -4.98
C PHE A 181 8.54 -5.97 -4.76
N SER A 182 9.24 -5.93 -3.63
CA SER A 182 10.21 -4.91 -3.25
C SER A 182 11.61 -5.31 -3.69
N VAL A 183 12.39 -4.34 -4.15
CA VAL A 183 13.82 -4.47 -4.48
C VAL A 183 14.61 -3.64 -3.46
N GLU A 184 15.38 -4.32 -2.62
CA GLU A 184 15.98 -3.71 -1.43
C GLU A 184 17.50 -3.76 -1.50
N PHE A 185 18.11 -2.61 -1.68
CA PHE A 185 19.56 -2.46 -1.63
C PHE A 185 20.01 -2.37 -0.17
N GLN A 186 20.92 -3.24 0.27
CA GLN A 186 21.29 -3.33 1.70
C GLN A 186 21.97 -2.05 2.21
N ASP A 187 22.65 -1.31 1.33
CA ASP A 187 23.25 -0.01 1.61
C ASP A 187 22.25 1.16 1.66
N ASN A 188 20.97 0.89 1.40
CA ASN A 188 19.87 1.86 1.44
C ASN A 188 18.88 1.59 2.59
N LEU A 189 19.17 0.66 3.51
CA LEU A 189 18.27 0.36 4.62
C LEU A 189 18.33 1.43 5.70
N TYR A 190 17.16 1.78 6.25
CA TYR A 190 17.00 2.59 7.45
C TYR A 190 16.50 1.71 8.60
N SER A 191 17.14 1.86 9.76
CA SER A 191 16.74 1.18 11.00
C SER A 191 15.82 2.09 11.81
N TYR A 192 14.58 1.68 12.00
CA TYR A 192 13.65 2.38 12.89
C TYR A 192 13.96 2.02 14.34
N HIS A 193 14.19 3.03 15.16
CA HIS A 193 14.51 2.88 16.57
C HIS A 193 13.41 3.44 17.47
N ASP A 194 13.15 2.77 18.57
CA ASP A 194 12.29 3.29 19.64
C ASP A 194 13.10 4.22 20.56
N GLY A 195 12.53 5.37 20.92
CA GLY A 195 13.13 6.39 21.77
C GLY A 195 12.97 6.19 23.28
N CYS A 196 12.13 5.26 23.76
CA CYS A 196 11.92 5.11 25.20
C CYS A 196 11.74 3.67 25.71
N ASP A 197 11.97 3.49 27.02
CA ASP A 197 11.83 2.22 27.75
C ASP A 197 10.36 1.90 28.14
N SER A 198 9.38 2.40 27.38
CA SER A 198 7.95 2.33 27.74
C SER A 198 7.11 1.61 26.68
N THR A 199 5.86 1.25 26.99
CA THR A 199 4.92 0.61 26.06
C THR A 199 4.24 1.59 25.10
N GLU A 200 4.49 2.89 25.26
CA GLU A 200 3.94 4.00 24.47
C GLU A 200 5.08 4.90 24.00
N CYS A 201 5.60 4.65 22.80
CA CYS A 201 6.70 5.41 22.24
C CYS A 201 6.53 5.61 20.73
N ASP A 202 7.03 6.73 20.22
CA ASP A 202 7.22 6.97 18.79
C ASP A 202 8.70 6.79 18.42
N PHE A 203 8.97 6.67 17.12
CA PHE A 203 10.32 6.50 16.62
C PHE A 203 11.20 7.72 16.86
N VAL A 204 12.49 7.49 17.04
CA VAL A 204 13.52 8.53 17.10
C VAL A 204 14.46 8.46 15.90
N GLN A 205 15.10 9.60 15.60
CA GLN A 205 16.05 9.72 14.51
C GLN A 205 17.28 10.55 14.93
N ASP A 206 18.44 10.30 14.31
CA ASP A 206 19.66 11.08 14.51
C ASP A 206 20.22 11.72 13.22
N TRP A 207 19.45 11.68 12.12
CA TRP A 207 19.81 12.19 10.80
C TRP A 207 19.62 13.70 10.64
N HIS A 208 18.56 14.25 11.23
CA HIS A 208 18.20 15.66 11.12
C HIS A 208 18.20 16.32 12.52
N PRO A 209 19.29 17.00 12.93
CA PRO A 209 19.46 17.58 14.28
C PRO A 209 18.41 18.60 14.73
N HIS A 210 17.61 19.12 13.80
CA HIS A 210 16.55 20.09 14.04
C HIS A 210 15.16 19.54 13.66
N GLY A 211 15.07 18.24 13.35
CA GLY A 211 13.82 17.56 13.02
C GLY A 211 13.05 17.13 14.26
N GLN A 212 11.81 16.71 14.06
CA GLN A 212 11.03 16.08 15.12
C GLN A 212 11.70 14.77 15.56
N TYR A 213 11.48 14.43 16.83
CA TYR A 213 11.98 13.21 17.45
C TYR A 213 13.51 13.00 17.31
N TYR A 214 14.29 14.08 17.19
CA TYR A 214 15.75 13.98 17.19
C TYR A 214 16.26 13.47 18.54
N ALA A 215 16.90 12.31 18.55
CA ALA A 215 17.58 11.77 19.71
C ALA A 215 18.81 10.99 19.27
N LYS A 216 19.92 11.15 20.01
CA LYS A 216 21.07 10.28 19.84
C LYS A 216 20.79 8.95 20.52
N TYR A 217 20.75 7.88 19.75
CA TYR A 217 20.60 6.54 20.27
C TYR A 217 21.95 5.80 20.29
N THR A 218 22.00 4.72 21.09
CA THR A 218 23.20 3.89 21.26
C THR A 218 22.97 2.52 20.64
N ASN A 219 23.98 1.65 20.66
CA ASN A 219 23.83 0.27 20.19
C ASN A 219 22.79 -0.54 20.99
N ASP A 220 22.42 -0.09 22.19
CA ASP A 220 21.41 -0.75 23.03
C ASP A 220 19.99 -0.27 22.73
N THR A 221 19.81 0.74 21.87
CA THR A 221 18.49 1.27 21.54
C THR A 221 17.75 0.29 20.62
N PRO A 222 16.54 -0.15 20.99
CA PRO A 222 15.81 -1.17 20.25
C PRO A 222 15.59 -0.82 18.78
N VAL A 223 15.84 -1.80 17.90
CA VAL A 223 15.46 -1.74 16.49
C VAL A 223 14.07 -2.35 16.35
N MET A 224 13.15 -1.57 15.80
CA MET A 224 11.75 -1.94 15.59
C MET A 224 11.49 -2.44 14.18
N SER A 225 12.27 -1.95 13.21
CA SER A 225 12.19 -2.37 11.81
C SER A 225 13.47 -2.03 11.06
N ASN A 226 13.72 -2.74 9.96
CA ASN A 226 14.73 -2.38 8.96
C ASN A 226 14.07 -2.45 7.60
N GLU A 227 13.89 -1.30 6.96
CA GLU A 227 13.25 -1.19 5.65
C GLU A 227 14.03 -0.22 4.76
N PRO A 228 13.89 -0.26 3.43
CA PRO A 228 14.50 0.72 2.54
C PRO A 228 14.15 2.16 2.93
N HIS A 229 15.16 3.02 2.98
CA HIS A 229 14.99 4.47 3.10
C HIS A 229 14.24 5.02 1.87
N ASP A 230 14.76 4.69 0.69
CA ASP A 230 14.11 4.91 -0.60
C ASP A 230 13.64 3.56 -1.15
N ALA A 231 12.36 3.21 -0.95
CA ALA A 231 11.85 1.93 -1.41
C ALA A 231 11.71 1.88 -2.94
N LEU A 232 11.85 0.69 -3.53
CA LEU A 232 11.51 0.43 -4.92
C LEU A 232 10.62 -0.80 -5.03
N LEU A 233 9.38 -0.59 -5.48
CA LEU A 233 8.43 -1.65 -5.78
C LEU A 233 8.38 -1.91 -7.29
N ILE A 234 8.27 -3.19 -7.67
CA ILE A 234 8.03 -3.61 -9.06
C ILE A 234 6.69 -4.34 -9.13
N PHE A 235 5.81 -3.83 -9.99
CA PHE A 235 4.54 -4.46 -10.33
C PHE A 235 4.62 -5.00 -11.77
N ALA A 236 4.81 -6.31 -11.88
CA ALA A 236 4.81 -7.03 -13.16
C ALA A 236 3.43 -7.64 -13.37
N SER A 237 2.54 -6.90 -14.04
CA SER A 237 1.12 -7.24 -14.12
C SER A 237 0.76 -7.94 -15.44
N PRO A 238 -0.12 -8.94 -15.42
CA PRO A 238 -0.61 -9.53 -16.65
C PRO A 238 -1.49 -8.51 -17.42
N PHE A 239 -1.66 -8.72 -18.72
CA PHE A 239 -2.66 -7.99 -19.47
C PHE A 239 -4.08 -8.31 -18.95
N LEU A 240 -4.94 -7.29 -18.89
CA LEU A 240 -6.37 -7.51 -18.61
C LEU A 240 -7.04 -8.29 -19.74
N THR A 241 -8.05 -9.07 -19.37
CA THR A 241 -8.94 -9.69 -20.35
C THR A 241 -9.86 -8.63 -20.98
N PRO A 242 -10.34 -8.85 -22.22
CA PRO A 242 -11.14 -7.84 -22.93
C PRO A 242 -12.43 -7.38 -22.22
N ASP A 243 -13.00 -8.19 -21.33
CA ASP A 243 -14.20 -7.85 -20.55
C ASP A 243 -13.94 -6.87 -19.37
N HIS A 244 -12.66 -6.58 -19.12
CA HIS A 244 -12.15 -5.57 -18.20
C HIS A 244 -11.51 -4.38 -18.90
N ILE A 245 -11.68 -4.25 -20.22
CA ILE A 245 -11.26 -3.09 -21.02
C ILE A 245 -12.48 -2.57 -21.81
N PRO A 246 -13.02 -1.38 -21.49
CA PRO A 246 -14.11 -0.80 -22.26
C PRO A 246 -13.65 -0.38 -23.67
N ASN A 247 -14.58 -0.35 -24.63
CA ASN A 247 -14.29 0.17 -25.96
C ASN A 247 -14.29 1.71 -25.92
N GLU A 248 -13.12 2.31 -26.08
CA GLU A 248 -12.91 3.76 -26.07
C GLU A 248 -13.80 4.50 -27.09
N SER A 249 -14.02 3.90 -28.27
CA SER A 249 -14.81 4.50 -29.35
C SER A 249 -16.32 4.27 -29.23
N ALA A 250 -16.79 3.56 -28.19
CA ALA A 250 -18.20 3.29 -28.02
C ALA A 250 -18.97 4.55 -27.57
N PRO A 251 -20.19 4.80 -28.08
CA PRO A 251 -21.02 5.93 -27.63
C PRO A 251 -21.36 5.92 -26.14
N SER A 252 -21.28 4.75 -25.48
CA SER A 252 -21.47 4.58 -24.04
C SER A 252 -20.28 5.05 -23.20
N THR A 253 -19.15 5.37 -23.82
CA THR A 253 -17.89 5.70 -23.15
C THR A 253 -17.62 7.20 -23.20
N TYR A 254 -17.44 7.80 -22.02
CA TYR A 254 -16.96 9.17 -21.89
C TYR A 254 -15.45 9.15 -21.71
N VAL A 255 -14.72 9.68 -22.70
CA VAL A 255 -13.25 9.76 -22.64
C VAL A 255 -12.81 11.05 -21.98
N VAL A 256 -12.19 10.94 -20.81
CA VAL A 256 -11.59 12.06 -20.09
C VAL A 256 -10.23 12.38 -20.71
N GLN A 257 -10.05 13.61 -21.18
CA GLN A 257 -8.79 14.07 -21.73
C GLN A 257 -7.81 14.47 -20.60
N PRO A 258 -6.48 14.34 -20.80
CA PRO A 258 -5.48 14.83 -19.84
C PRO A 258 -5.72 16.31 -19.51
N GLY A 259 -5.59 16.67 -18.24
CA GLY A 259 -5.98 17.98 -17.75
C GLY A 259 -6.87 17.94 -16.50
N ARG A 260 -7.50 19.07 -16.20
CA ARG A 260 -8.52 19.13 -15.16
C ARG A 260 -9.72 18.25 -15.54
N VAL A 261 -10.11 17.36 -14.64
CA VAL A 261 -11.26 16.46 -14.83
C VAL A 261 -12.54 17.30 -14.87
N PRO A 262 -13.40 17.15 -15.89
CA PRO A 262 -14.68 17.82 -15.94
C PRO A 262 -15.66 17.23 -14.93
N ASP A 263 -16.77 17.93 -14.66
CA ASP A 263 -17.85 17.37 -13.85
C ASP A 263 -18.43 16.11 -14.52
N LEU A 264 -18.29 14.96 -13.84
CA LEU A 264 -18.77 13.65 -14.30
C LEU A 264 -20.15 13.30 -13.76
N SER A 265 -20.77 14.15 -12.94
CA SER A 265 -22.08 13.90 -12.32
C SER A 265 -23.24 14.04 -13.32
N SER A 266 -23.06 14.83 -14.38
CA SER A 266 -24.11 15.16 -15.35
C SER A 266 -24.04 14.40 -16.68
N ILE A 267 -23.07 13.50 -16.86
CA ILE A 267 -22.94 12.72 -18.10
C ILE A 267 -24.02 11.62 -18.15
N ASN A 268 -24.31 11.13 -19.37
CA ASN A 268 -25.27 10.03 -19.59
C ASN A 268 -24.58 8.73 -20.02
N ASN A 269 -23.26 8.73 -20.06
CA ASN A 269 -22.42 7.60 -20.42
C ASN A 269 -22.42 6.57 -19.29
N THR A 270 -22.31 5.29 -19.63
CA THR A 270 -22.21 4.24 -18.62
C THR A 270 -20.77 3.93 -18.23
N GLN A 271 -19.82 4.34 -19.07
CA GLN A 271 -18.39 4.09 -18.88
C GLN A 271 -17.65 5.43 -18.87
N VAL A 272 -16.67 5.58 -17.97
CA VAL A 272 -15.70 6.68 -17.96
C VAL A 272 -14.31 6.10 -18.23
N TYR A 273 -13.62 6.66 -19.21
CA TYR A 273 -12.32 6.20 -19.69
C TYR A 273 -11.28 7.31 -19.48
N PHE A 274 -10.27 7.06 -18.66
CA PHE A 274 -9.13 7.95 -18.53
C PHE A 274 -7.99 7.44 -19.42
N ALA A 275 -7.69 8.21 -20.46
CA ALA A 275 -6.60 7.93 -21.40
C ALA A 275 -5.22 8.18 -20.75
N PRO A 276 -4.11 7.72 -21.35
CA PRO A 276 -2.78 7.95 -20.81
C PRO A 276 -2.48 9.45 -20.71
N GLY A 277 -1.87 9.85 -19.59
CA GLY A 277 -1.63 11.23 -19.25
C GLY A 277 -2.05 11.56 -17.81
N THR A 278 -1.87 12.83 -17.42
CA THR A 278 -2.19 13.30 -16.07
C THR A 278 -3.53 14.00 -16.03
N HIS A 279 -4.37 13.62 -15.07
CA HIS A 279 -5.67 14.20 -14.82
C HIS A 279 -5.76 14.68 -13.37
N TRP A 280 -6.48 15.75 -13.08
CA TRP A 280 -6.63 16.23 -11.69
C TRP A 280 -8.00 16.84 -11.39
N MET A 281 -8.49 16.60 -10.17
CA MET A 281 -9.74 17.16 -9.65
C MET A 281 -9.52 18.41 -8.79
N THR A 282 -8.28 18.61 -8.28
CA THR A 282 -7.88 19.57 -7.23
C THR A 282 -8.06 19.03 -5.81
N ALA A 283 -7.46 19.71 -4.83
CA ALA A 283 -7.49 19.32 -3.42
C ALA A 283 -8.85 19.51 -2.72
N THR A 284 -9.82 20.11 -3.42
CA THR A 284 -11.14 20.48 -2.88
C THR A 284 -12.29 19.93 -3.73
N ASP A 285 -12.04 18.86 -4.48
CA ASP A 285 -13.05 18.22 -5.33
C ASP A 285 -12.76 16.72 -5.48
N HIS A 286 -13.77 15.92 -5.76
CA HIS A 286 -13.63 14.51 -6.16
C HIS A 286 -14.75 14.15 -7.15
N ALA A 287 -14.58 13.07 -7.92
CA ALA A 287 -15.57 12.72 -8.93
C ALA A 287 -16.75 11.95 -8.31
N VAL A 288 -17.83 12.68 -8.06
CA VAL A 288 -19.15 12.09 -7.89
C VAL A 288 -19.71 11.73 -9.27
N LEU A 289 -19.81 10.44 -9.56
CA LEU A 289 -20.22 9.97 -10.87
C LEU A 289 -21.73 10.08 -11.07
N SER A 290 -22.17 10.30 -12.31
CA SER A 290 -23.56 10.11 -12.74
C SER A 290 -24.04 8.71 -12.38
N SER A 291 -25.31 8.56 -12.01
CA SER A 291 -25.90 7.25 -11.64
C SER A 291 -25.97 6.26 -12.82
N SER A 292 -25.77 6.75 -14.04
CA SER A 292 -25.61 5.91 -15.23
C SER A 292 -24.25 5.22 -15.33
N VAL A 293 -23.21 5.76 -14.66
CA VAL A 293 -21.84 5.24 -14.74
C VAL A 293 -21.67 4.06 -13.81
N ASP A 294 -21.41 2.88 -14.40
CA ASP A 294 -21.12 1.65 -13.67
C ASP A 294 -19.69 1.16 -13.88
N TRP A 295 -18.89 1.84 -14.72
CA TRP A 295 -17.54 1.42 -15.03
C TRP A 295 -16.59 2.60 -15.22
N VAL A 296 -15.57 2.68 -14.36
CA VAL A 296 -14.40 3.54 -14.54
C VAL A 296 -13.21 2.72 -15.00
N TYR A 297 -12.53 3.17 -16.06
CA TYR A 297 -11.30 2.56 -16.58
C TYR A 297 -10.15 3.55 -16.57
N LEU A 298 -9.03 3.21 -15.92
CA LEU A 298 -7.78 3.99 -15.99
C LEU A 298 -6.77 3.22 -16.84
N GLU A 299 -6.50 3.70 -18.05
CA GLU A 299 -5.54 3.03 -18.94
C GLU A 299 -4.13 3.01 -18.34
N ALA A 300 -3.31 2.03 -18.73
CA ALA A 300 -1.89 2.03 -18.44
C ALA A 300 -1.25 3.37 -18.85
N GLY A 301 -0.61 4.06 -17.91
CA GLY A 301 -0.09 5.41 -18.11
C GLY A 301 -1.06 6.56 -17.82
N ALA A 302 -2.31 6.29 -17.42
CA ALA A 302 -3.16 7.31 -16.81
C ALA A 302 -2.73 7.57 -15.35
N TYR A 303 -2.65 8.83 -14.95
CA TYR A 303 -2.39 9.26 -13.57
C TYR A 303 -3.44 10.27 -13.14
N VAL A 304 -4.42 9.83 -12.35
CA VAL A 304 -5.57 10.62 -11.93
C VAL A 304 -5.38 11.09 -10.49
N LYS A 305 -5.17 12.37 -10.28
CA LYS A 305 -5.17 13.00 -8.94
C LYS A 305 -6.60 13.30 -8.52
N GLY A 306 -7.13 12.49 -7.62
CA GLY A 306 -8.50 12.61 -7.15
C GLY A 306 -9.00 11.35 -6.45
N ALA A 307 -10.32 11.30 -6.28
CA ALA A 307 -11.04 10.15 -5.75
C ALA A 307 -12.35 9.92 -6.53
N ILE A 308 -12.91 8.71 -6.45
CA ILE A 308 -14.07 8.28 -7.25
C ILE A 308 -15.20 7.81 -6.34
N GLN A 309 -16.40 8.38 -6.53
CA GLN A 309 -17.63 7.98 -5.84
C GLN A 309 -18.69 7.52 -6.84
N PHE A 310 -19.07 6.24 -6.78
CA PHE A 310 -20.15 5.66 -7.58
C PHE A 310 -21.53 5.96 -6.99
N THR A 311 -22.48 6.33 -7.85
CA THR A 311 -23.88 6.57 -7.47
C THR A 311 -24.87 5.67 -8.21
N THR A 312 -24.36 4.72 -9.00
CA THR A 312 -25.17 3.78 -9.76
C THR A 312 -25.82 2.73 -8.88
N THR A 313 -26.96 2.22 -9.33
CA THR A 313 -27.63 1.04 -8.76
C THR A 313 -27.38 -0.20 -9.61
N SER A 314 -26.33 -0.22 -10.44
CA SER A 314 -26.00 -1.38 -11.27
C SER A 314 -25.64 -2.58 -10.39
N PRO A 315 -26.10 -3.80 -10.71
CA PRO A 315 -25.68 -5.03 -10.02
C PRO A 315 -24.17 -5.27 -10.10
N THR A 316 -23.47 -4.67 -11.06
CA THR A 316 -22.01 -4.78 -11.18
C THR A 316 -21.42 -3.39 -11.40
N ILE A 317 -20.56 -3.01 -10.47
CA ILE A 317 -19.78 -1.77 -10.51
C ILE A 317 -18.34 -2.16 -10.80
N LYS A 318 -17.66 -1.45 -11.71
CA LYS A 318 -16.31 -1.78 -12.15
C LYS A 318 -15.36 -0.58 -12.02
N ALA A 319 -14.19 -0.84 -11.45
CA ALA A 319 -13.02 0.00 -11.56
C ALA A 319 -11.87 -0.88 -12.09
N THR A 320 -11.44 -0.66 -13.34
CA THR A 320 -10.44 -1.53 -13.99
C THR A 320 -9.34 -0.73 -14.68
N GLY A 321 -8.26 -1.40 -15.06
CA GLY A 321 -7.13 -0.81 -15.79
C GLY A 321 -5.86 -0.77 -14.95
N HIS A 322 -4.76 -0.32 -15.54
CA HIS A 322 -3.43 -0.28 -14.91
C HIS A 322 -2.91 1.15 -14.74
N GLY A 323 -3.83 2.10 -14.65
CA GLY A 323 -3.55 3.49 -14.27
C GLY A 323 -3.50 3.70 -12.76
N VAL A 324 -3.15 4.93 -12.37
CA VAL A 324 -3.02 5.34 -10.96
C VAL A 324 -4.17 6.27 -10.56
N LEU A 325 -4.80 6.00 -9.42
CA LEU A 325 -5.67 6.95 -8.71
C LEU A 325 -4.94 7.46 -7.47
N SER A 326 -4.63 8.75 -7.42
CA SER A 326 -3.80 9.34 -6.36
C SER A 326 -4.54 10.39 -5.53
N GLY A 327 -4.49 10.24 -4.21
CA GLY A 327 -5.00 11.21 -3.25
C GLY A 327 -4.00 12.30 -2.86
N GLU A 328 -2.89 12.45 -3.59
CA GLU A 328 -1.75 13.29 -3.18
C GLU A 328 -2.08 14.78 -2.99
N GLN A 329 -3.19 15.25 -3.56
CA GLN A 329 -3.66 16.62 -3.42
C GLN A 329 -4.45 16.85 -2.12
N TYR A 330 -5.00 15.79 -1.51
CA TYR A 330 -5.82 15.90 -0.30
C TYR A 330 -4.96 15.95 0.96
N VAL A 331 -5.46 16.68 1.95
CA VAL A 331 -4.89 16.69 3.30
C VAL A 331 -5.31 15.42 4.06
N TYR A 332 -4.61 15.09 5.15
CA TYR A 332 -5.03 14.03 6.05
C TYR A 332 -6.48 14.22 6.47
N GLN A 333 -7.28 13.15 6.48
CA GLN A 333 -8.70 13.18 6.85
C GLN A 333 -9.53 14.25 6.12
N ALA A 334 -9.24 14.50 4.84
CA ALA A 334 -9.97 15.47 4.02
C ALA A 334 -11.49 15.22 4.08
N ASN A 335 -12.22 16.10 4.74
CA ASN A 335 -13.63 15.96 5.03
C ASN A 335 -14.50 16.62 3.95
N VAL A 336 -15.25 15.83 3.20
CA VAL A 336 -16.02 16.36 2.04
C VAL A 336 -17.14 17.30 2.48
N ALA A 337 -17.67 17.15 3.69
CA ALA A 337 -18.72 18.00 4.26
C ALA A 337 -18.16 19.34 4.80
N ASP A 338 -16.86 19.43 5.04
CA ASP A 338 -16.16 20.63 5.54
C ASP A 338 -15.12 21.16 4.53
N GLY A 339 -15.45 21.10 3.23
CA GLY A 339 -14.62 21.68 2.19
C GLY A 339 -13.23 21.04 2.07
N TYR A 340 -13.15 19.72 2.31
CA TYR A 340 -11.95 18.89 2.24
C TYR A 340 -10.88 19.25 3.27
N ARG A 341 -11.25 19.96 4.34
CA ARG A 341 -10.33 20.27 5.43
C ARG A 341 -9.99 19.02 6.23
N ASN A 342 -8.82 19.04 6.88
CA ASN A 342 -8.42 18.04 7.86
C ASN A 342 -9.31 18.17 9.10
N ASN A 343 -10.37 17.37 9.13
CA ASN A 343 -11.37 17.37 10.18
C ASN A 343 -12.01 15.99 10.23
N GLN A 344 -11.56 15.16 11.18
CA GLN A 344 -11.96 13.77 11.28
C GLN A 344 -13.49 13.60 11.28
N SER A 345 -13.97 12.74 10.37
CA SER A 345 -15.33 12.20 10.35
C SER A 345 -15.28 10.80 9.73
N ASN A 346 -15.67 9.78 10.50
CA ASN A 346 -15.80 8.42 9.95
C ASN A 346 -16.86 8.35 8.84
N GLU A 347 -17.81 9.28 8.78
CA GLU A 347 -18.82 9.33 7.72
C GLU A 347 -18.30 10.09 6.50
N ASP A 348 -17.73 11.29 6.72
CA ASP A 348 -17.50 12.28 5.65
C ASP A 348 -16.06 12.39 5.15
N CYS A 349 -15.08 11.76 5.81
CA CYS A 349 -13.71 11.77 5.28
C CYS A 349 -13.64 11.03 3.94
N LEU A 350 -12.89 11.59 3.00
CA LEU A 350 -12.82 11.15 1.62
C LEU A 350 -12.16 9.78 1.49
N ARG A 351 -12.85 8.84 0.82
CA ARG A 351 -12.28 7.55 0.40
C ARG A 351 -11.77 7.65 -1.03
N MET A 352 -10.78 6.85 -1.39
CA MET A 352 -10.27 6.79 -2.77
C MET A 352 -11.31 6.18 -3.71
N TRP A 353 -11.96 5.10 -3.26
CA TRP A 353 -13.09 4.47 -3.93
C TRP A 353 -14.26 4.39 -2.97
N SER A 354 -15.40 4.98 -3.35
CA SER A 354 -16.62 4.90 -2.58
C SER A 354 -17.85 4.69 -3.44
N GLY A 355 -18.97 4.38 -2.79
CA GLY A 355 -20.26 4.36 -3.43
C GLY A 355 -21.39 4.02 -2.48
N TYR A 356 -22.58 3.90 -3.06
CA TYR A 356 -23.80 3.53 -2.34
C TYR A 356 -24.28 2.16 -2.81
N SER A 357 -24.39 1.21 -1.90
CA SER A 357 -25.10 -0.04 -2.14
C SER A 357 -26.60 0.15 -1.95
N THR A 358 -27.37 -0.49 -2.83
CA THR A 358 -28.81 -0.34 -2.97
C THR A 358 -29.53 -1.43 -2.17
N ALA A 359 -30.39 -1.01 -1.25
CA ALA A 359 -31.11 -1.94 -0.38
C ALA A 359 -31.90 -3.00 -1.16
N GLY A 360 -31.67 -4.27 -0.81
CA GLY A 360 -32.34 -5.42 -1.43
C GLY A 360 -31.86 -5.76 -2.84
N LEU A 361 -30.75 -5.17 -3.31
CA LEU A 361 -30.09 -5.53 -4.56
C LEU A 361 -28.71 -6.10 -4.27
N GLU A 362 -28.47 -7.32 -4.78
CA GLU A 362 -27.14 -7.90 -4.81
C GLU A 362 -26.25 -7.14 -5.80
N GLN A 363 -25.18 -6.55 -5.29
CA GLN A 363 -24.20 -5.80 -6.06
C GLN A 363 -22.80 -6.39 -5.88
N THR A 364 -21.95 -6.19 -6.89
CA THR A 364 -20.52 -6.52 -6.79
C THR A 364 -19.68 -5.36 -7.30
N PHE A 365 -18.74 -4.91 -6.48
CA PHE A 365 -17.68 -4.00 -6.91
C PHE A 365 -16.47 -4.81 -7.39
N VAL A 366 -16.18 -4.72 -8.68
CA VAL A 366 -15.05 -5.35 -9.35
C VAL A 366 -13.91 -4.35 -9.45
N LEU A 367 -12.78 -4.66 -8.81
CA LEU A 367 -11.59 -3.80 -8.77
C LEU A 367 -10.37 -4.56 -9.29
N THR A 368 -9.81 -4.18 -10.44
CA THR A 368 -8.64 -4.89 -10.98
C THR A 368 -7.61 -4.03 -11.68
N GLY A 369 -6.33 -4.37 -11.48
CA GLY A 369 -5.17 -3.77 -12.15
C GLY A 369 -4.70 -2.45 -11.53
N LEU A 370 -5.61 -1.69 -10.93
CA LEU A 370 -5.39 -0.31 -10.53
C LEU A 370 -4.38 -0.16 -9.39
N THR A 371 -3.67 0.97 -9.40
CA THR A 371 -2.81 1.40 -8.30
C THR A 371 -3.43 2.63 -7.60
N THR A 372 -3.72 2.53 -6.31
CA THR A 372 -4.09 3.66 -5.46
C THR A 372 -2.86 4.21 -4.76
N ASN A 373 -2.61 5.52 -4.89
CA ASN A 373 -1.47 6.21 -4.27
C ASN A 373 -1.91 7.27 -3.27
N ALA A 374 -1.25 7.34 -2.12
CA ALA A 374 -1.40 8.41 -1.13
C ALA A 374 -2.86 8.67 -0.71
N PRO A 375 -3.60 7.65 -0.22
CA PRO A 375 -4.94 7.86 0.32
C PRO A 375 -4.90 8.83 1.52
N PRO A 376 -5.83 9.78 1.64
CA PRO A 376 -5.89 10.71 2.77
C PRO A 376 -6.59 10.12 4.01
N PHE A 377 -7.29 8.99 3.85
CA PHE A 377 -8.11 8.29 4.83
C PHE A 377 -8.35 6.84 4.34
N ASN A 378 -9.41 6.16 4.79
CA ASN A 378 -9.80 4.83 4.33
C ASN A 378 -9.80 4.73 2.80
N SER A 379 -9.21 3.68 2.24
CA SER A 379 -9.07 3.58 0.78
C SER A 379 -10.36 3.20 0.07
N ILE A 380 -11.08 2.18 0.56
CA ILE A 380 -12.26 1.61 -0.11
C ILE A 380 -13.36 1.32 0.91
N ASP A 381 -14.45 2.10 0.87
CA ASP A 381 -15.67 1.86 1.63
C ASP A 381 -16.93 2.19 0.82
N PHE A 382 -17.96 1.36 0.95
CA PHE A 382 -19.32 1.63 0.51
C PHE A 382 -20.21 1.97 1.73
N THR A 383 -21.32 2.65 1.44
CA THR A 383 -22.39 2.94 2.41
C THR A 383 -23.72 2.40 1.87
N GLY A 384 -24.75 2.26 2.72
CA GLY A 384 -26.05 1.70 2.31
C GLY A 384 -26.27 0.29 2.87
N ASP A 385 -26.79 -0.62 2.04
CA ASP A 385 -26.98 -2.03 2.40
C ASP A 385 -25.66 -2.82 2.24
N LEU A 386 -24.90 -2.93 3.32
CA LEU A 386 -23.55 -3.53 3.29
C LEU A 386 -23.57 -5.06 3.33
N GLU A 387 -24.75 -5.66 3.51
CA GLU A 387 -24.93 -7.12 3.48
C GLU A 387 -25.14 -7.63 2.04
N SER A 388 -25.55 -6.76 1.11
CA SER A 388 -25.87 -7.11 -0.28
C SER A 388 -24.85 -6.62 -1.30
N ILE A 389 -23.67 -6.15 -0.86
CA ILE A 389 -22.58 -5.79 -1.75
C ILE A 389 -21.35 -6.65 -1.45
N ALA A 390 -20.71 -7.17 -2.50
CA ALA A 390 -19.46 -7.91 -2.40
C ALA A 390 -18.32 -7.16 -3.12
N ILE A 391 -17.09 -7.34 -2.65
CA ILE A 391 -15.88 -6.89 -3.35
C ILE A 391 -15.26 -8.07 -4.12
N ASN A 392 -14.92 -7.89 -5.40
CA ASN A 392 -14.07 -8.82 -6.14
C ASN A 392 -12.84 -8.08 -6.66
N GLN A 393 -11.72 -8.27 -5.98
CA GLN A 393 -10.49 -7.52 -6.21
C GLN A 393 -9.32 -8.43 -6.63
N TRP A 394 -8.58 -8.06 -7.67
CA TRP A 394 -7.31 -8.71 -8.01
C TRP A 394 -6.34 -7.82 -8.78
N ASP A 395 -5.03 -8.09 -8.69
CA ASP A 395 -4.00 -7.26 -9.33
C ASP A 395 -4.12 -5.77 -8.94
N TYR A 396 -4.63 -5.50 -7.73
CA TYR A 396 -4.74 -4.16 -7.15
C TYR A 396 -3.49 -3.84 -6.32
N LYS A 397 -3.13 -2.56 -6.25
CA LYS A 397 -2.01 -2.08 -5.44
C LYS A 397 -2.41 -0.84 -4.67
N GLN A 398 -1.97 -0.75 -3.42
CA GLN A 398 -2.01 0.47 -2.62
C GLN A 398 -0.58 0.87 -2.23
N VAL A 399 -0.17 2.10 -2.52
CA VAL A 399 1.17 2.63 -2.25
C VAL A 399 1.08 4.00 -1.58
N GLY A 400 2.14 4.43 -0.88
CA GLY A 400 2.19 5.78 -0.28
C GLY A 400 1.18 6.07 0.83
N ALA A 401 0.57 5.04 1.41
CA ALA A 401 -0.34 5.11 2.55
C ALA A 401 0.41 5.43 3.87
N PHE A 402 1.07 6.59 3.93
CA PHE A 402 1.85 7.00 5.11
C PHE A 402 0.98 7.54 6.25
N PHE A 403 -0.13 8.22 5.94
CA PHE A 403 -1.07 8.72 6.93
C PHE A 403 -1.71 7.57 7.72
N GLY A 404 -2.12 7.83 8.97
CA GLY A 404 -2.97 6.91 9.73
C GLY A 404 -4.32 6.71 9.04
N GLN A 405 -5.11 5.72 9.48
CA GLN A 405 -6.43 5.44 8.92
C GLN A 405 -6.42 5.22 7.39
N THR A 406 -5.27 4.81 6.86
CA THR A 406 -5.12 4.41 5.46
C THR A 406 -5.27 2.91 5.35
N ASP A 407 -6.43 2.45 5.78
CA ASP A 407 -6.85 1.06 5.70
C ASP A 407 -6.69 0.50 4.28
N GLY A 408 -6.63 -0.82 4.18
CA GLY A 408 -6.88 -1.50 2.92
C GLY A 408 -8.38 -1.57 2.62
N THR A 409 -8.84 -2.71 2.11
CA THR A 409 -10.21 -2.87 1.62
C THR A 409 -11.14 -3.40 2.72
N THR A 410 -12.31 -2.77 2.90
CA THR A 410 -13.40 -3.34 3.70
C THR A 410 -14.06 -4.51 2.95
N LEU A 411 -14.02 -5.72 3.52
CA LEU A 411 -14.57 -6.93 2.89
C LEU A 411 -15.93 -7.30 3.46
N TYR A 412 -16.95 -7.06 2.65
CA TYR A 412 -18.35 -7.40 2.88
C TYR A 412 -18.63 -8.88 2.59
N ALA A 413 -19.88 -9.32 2.79
CA ALA A 413 -20.27 -10.71 2.57
C ALA A 413 -19.96 -11.18 1.14
N GLY A 414 -19.40 -12.39 1.00
CA GLY A 414 -19.04 -13.00 -0.28
C GLY A 414 -17.87 -12.34 -1.02
N SER A 415 -17.14 -11.43 -0.38
CA SER A 415 -16.01 -10.74 -1.02
C SER A 415 -14.82 -11.68 -1.28
N SER A 416 -14.10 -11.42 -2.38
CA SER A 416 -12.84 -12.08 -2.72
C SER A 416 -11.75 -11.08 -3.06
N VAL A 417 -10.57 -11.24 -2.45
CA VAL A 417 -9.36 -10.47 -2.77
C VAL A 417 -8.23 -11.43 -3.12
N ARG A 418 -7.50 -11.12 -4.18
CA ARG A 418 -6.32 -11.91 -4.54
C ARG A 418 -5.22 -11.11 -5.22
N ASP A 419 -4.02 -11.66 -5.27
CA ASP A 419 -2.92 -11.14 -6.10
C ASP A 419 -2.74 -9.61 -5.87
N THR A 420 -2.62 -9.16 -4.63
CA THR A 420 -2.72 -7.73 -4.28
C THR A 420 -1.51 -7.27 -3.48
N PHE A 421 -1.10 -6.01 -3.65
CA PHE A 421 -0.12 -5.35 -2.79
C PHE A 421 -0.76 -4.25 -1.94
N TYR A 422 -0.47 -4.21 -0.64
CA TYR A 422 -0.87 -3.13 0.25
C TYR A 422 0.32 -2.53 0.98
N HIS A 423 0.58 -1.24 0.78
CA HIS A 423 1.14 -0.37 1.80
C HIS A 423 -0.04 0.20 2.61
N SER A 424 -0.05 0.03 3.93
CA SER A 424 -1.16 0.49 4.78
C SER A 424 -0.66 0.85 6.18
N ASN A 425 -1.17 1.93 6.74
CA ASN A 425 -0.86 2.37 8.11
C ASN A 425 -2.11 2.38 9.00
N ASP A 426 -2.98 1.41 8.77
CA ASP A 426 -4.14 1.03 9.58
C ASP A 426 -4.61 -0.38 9.14
N ASP A 427 -5.79 -0.85 9.57
CA ASP A 427 -6.35 -2.17 9.27
C ASP A 427 -6.19 -2.55 7.77
N THR A 428 -5.39 -3.56 7.45
CA THR A 428 -5.06 -3.89 6.05
C THR A 428 -6.15 -4.74 5.38
N ILE A 429 -6.57 -5.83 6.04
CA ILE A 429 -7.53 -6.81 5.51
C ILE A 429 -8.69 -6.91 6.52
N LYS A 430 -9.81 -6.24 6.21
CA LYS A 430 -10.96 -6.10 7.11
C LYS A 430 -12.03 -7.15 6.78
N THR A 431 -11.95 -8.31 7.41
CA THR A 431 -12.85 -9.45 7.14
C THR A 431 -14.16 -9.32 7.92
N TYR A 432 -14.97 -8.32 7.57
CA TYR A 432 -16.17 -7.95 8.33
C TYR A 432 -17.45 -8.68 7.89
N GLY A 433 -17.47 -9.27 6.69
CA GLY A 433 -18.55 -10.10 6.18
C GLY A 433 -18.27 -11.61 6.21
N SER A 434 -19.33 -12.41 6.03
CA SER A 434 -19.23 -13.88 5.89
C SER A 434 -18.76 -14.29 4.49
N GLY A 435 -18.20 -15.49 4.34
CA GLY A 435 -17.83 -16.05 3.04
C GLY A 435 -16.67 -15.32 2.35
N VAL A 436 -15.84 -14.60 3.11
CA VAL A 436 -14.73 -13.80 2.59
C VAL A 436 -13.53 -14.69 2.24
N GLN A 437 -12.98 -14.52 1.04
CA GLN A 437 -11.84 -15.30 0.53
C GLN A 437 -10.68 -14.38 0.15
N VAL A 438 -9.55 -14.49 0.84
CA VAL A 438 -8.34 -13.70 0.61
C VAL A 438 -7.16 -14.62 0.29
N ARG A 439 -6.41 -14.32 -0.77
CA ARG A 439 -5.22 -15.12 -1.15
C ARG A 439 -4.13 -14.36 -1.87
N ASP A 440 -2.88 -14.79 -1.74
CA ASP A 440 -1.75 -14.25 -2.52
C ASP A 440 -1.59 -12.72 -2.36
N LEU A 441 -1.51 -12.25 -1.11
CA LEU A 441 -1.29 -10.83 -0.79
C LEU A 441 0.15 -10.56 -0.38
N VAL A 442 0.65 -9.38 -0.76
CA VAL A 442 1.90 -8.81 -0.24
C VAL A 442 1.56 -7.56 0.55
N VAL A 443 2.04 -7.46 1.78
CA VAL A 443 1.75 -6.36 2.69
C VAL A 443 3.03 -5.68 3.18
N TRP A 444 3.12 -4.38 2.99
CA TRP A 444 4.02 -3.48 3.69
C TRP A 444 3.21 -2.76 4.77
N LYS A 445 3.37 -3.19 6.01
CA LYS A 445 2.60 -2.68 7.13
C LYS A 445 3.31 -1.49 7.76
N GLY A 446 2.55 -0.42 8.00
CA GLY A 446 2.97 0.71 8.82
C GLY A 446 3.04 0.34 10.30
N LYS A 447 2.62 1.27 11.16
CA LYS A 447 2.75 1.15 12.62
C LYS A 447 1.44 0.97 13.37
N THR A 448 0.30 1.12 12.70
CA THR A 448 -1.02 1.07 13.33
C THR A 448 -1.85 -0.11 12.83
N ALA A 449 -2.55 -0.71 13.77
CA ALA A 449 -3.54 -1.77 13.65
C ALA A 449 -3.02 -3.14 13.14
N PRO A 450 -3.84 -4.19 13.21
CA PRO A 450 -3.50 -5.52 12.69
C PRO A 450 -3.34 -5.58 11.16
N THR A 451 -2.70 -6.64 10.67
CA THR A 451 -2.72 -6.96 9.23
C THR A 451 -4.08 -7.51 8.81
N VAL A 452 -4.61 -8.48 9.54
CA VAL A 452 -5.98 -9.00 9.39
C VAL A 452 -6.80 -8.52 10.59
N GLN A 453 -7.92 -7.84 10.33
CA GLN A 453 -8.80 -7.29 11.37
C GLN A 453 -10.23 -7.82 11.22
N PHE A 454 -10.83 -8.25 12.33
CA PHE A 454 -12.24 -8.67 12.36
C PHE A 454 -13.01 -8.23 13.62
N GLY A 455 -12.42 -7.36 14.45
CA GLY A 455 -13.04 -6.78 15.65
C GLY A 455 -13.82 -5.48 15.39
N TRP A 456 -13.65 -4.51 16.29
CA TRP A 456 -14.35 -3.22 16.40
C TRP A 456 -15.85 -3.28 16.71
N ALA A 457 -16.45 -4.45 16.59
CA ALA A 457 -17.84 -4.75 16.95
C ALA A 457 -17.99 -6.25 17.21
N SER A 458 -19.00 -6.63 17.98
CA SER A 458 -19.49 -8.02 17.99
C SER A 458 -20.12 -8.34 16.64
N ARG A 459 -19.79 -9.49 16.05
CA ARG A 459 -20.17 -9.83 14.67
C ARG A 459 -20.79 -11.21 14.54
N ASN A 460 -21.65 -11.36 13.54
CA ASN A 460 -22.14 -12.64 13.05
C ASN A 460 -21.48 -12.96 11.71
N VAL A 461 -20.30 -13.60 11.76
CA VAL A 461 -19.53 -13.93 10.56
C VAL A 461 -19.17 -15.40 10.51
N SER A 462 -19.15 -15.95 9.30
CA SER A 462 -18.73 -17.33 9.10
C SER A 462 -18.08 -17.60 7.75
N GLY A 463 -17.27 -18.65 7.66
CA GLY A 463 -16.70 -19.12 6.39
C GLY A 463 -15.67 -18.15 5.81
N ILE A 464 -14.74 -17.67 6.64
CA ILE A 464 -13.68 -16.75 6.22
C ILE A 464 -12.40 -17.54 5.97
N THR A 465 -11.76 -17.35 4.82
CA THR A 465 -10.45 -17.90 4.51
C THR A 465 -9.50 -16.78 4.14
N VAL A 466 -8.40 -16.64 4.88
CA VAL A 466 -7.22 -15.85 4.49
C VAL A 466 -6.06 -16.83 4.33
N ASP A 467 -5.57 -16.98 3.10
CA ASP A 467 -4.60 -18.02 2.75
C ASP A 467 -3.51 -17.48 1.82
N GLY A 468 -2.29 -17.31 2.32
CA GLY A 468 -1.16 -16.79 1.54
C GLY A 468 -1.03 -15.28 1.67
N VAL A 469 -0.39 -14.83 2.75
CA VAL A 469 -0.08 -13.41 2.98
C VAL A 469 1.40 -13.26 3.32
N ASP A 470 2.13 -12.51 2.50
CA ASP A 470 3.52 -12.16 2.73
C ASP A 470 3.60 -10.72 3.27
N VAL A 471 3.79 -10.58 4.59
CA VAL A 471 4.06 -9.29 5.23
C VAL A 471 5.56 -9.02 5.16
N ILE A 472 5.98 -8.20 4.19
CA ILE A 472 7.40 -7.98 3.88
C ILE A 472 8.09 -6.99 4.81
N HIS A 473 7.31 -6.08 5.40
CA HIS A 473 7.74 -5.09 6.39
C HIS A 473 6.63 -4.81 7.39
N MET A 474 7.03 -4.50 8.62
CA MET A 474 6.19 -3.96 9.70
C MET A 474 7.03 -2.96 10.48
N LYS A 475 6.40 -1.94 11.06
CA LYS A 475 7.08 -1.01 11.97
C LYS A 475 6.17 -0.61 13.12
N TYR A 476 5.77 -1.56 13.95
CA TYR A 476 4.99 -1.27 15.15
C TYR A 476 5.83 -0.53 16.20
N ASN A 477 5.24 0.49 16.84
CA ASN A 477 5.92 1.35 17.81
C ASN A 477 5.33 1.31 19.23
N ALA A 478 4.06 0.93 19.40
CA ALA A 478 3.42 0.89 20.70
C ALA A 478 2.35 -0.19 20.78
N ASN A 479 1.98 -0.64 21.99
CA ASN A 479 0.84 -1.53 22.16
C ASN A 479 -0.50 -0.82 21.87
N SER A 480 -0.60 0.48 22.17
CA SER A 480 -1.79 1.29 21.87
C SER A 480 -2.08 1.40 20.37
N SER A 481 -1.12 1.07 19.51
CA SER A 481 -1.34 1.00 18.07
C SER A 481 -1.94 -0.34 17.62
N HIS A 482 -2.26 -1.25 18.53
CA HIS A 482 -2.87 -2.56 18.26
C HIS A 482 -2.05 -3.45 17.28
N PRO A 483 -0.76 -3.71 17.58
CA PRO A 483 0.09 -4.51 16.72
C PRO A 483 -0.37 -5.97 16.70
N SER A 484 -0.53 -6.57 15.52
CA SER A 484 -0.66 -8.03 15.36
C SER A 484 -0.72 -8.43 13.88
N ILE A 485 -0.39 -9.68 13.57
CA ILE A 485 -0.74 -10.24 12.25
C ILE A 485 -2.26 -10.42 12.17
N ILE A 486 -2.87 -11.03 13.20
CA ILE A 486 -4.31 -11.31 13.26
C ILE A 486 -4.91 -10.62 14.49
N GLY A 487 -5.82 -9.67 14.30
CA GLY A 487 -6.40 -8.93 15.40
C GLY A 487 -7.92 -8.84 15.37
N ALA A 488 -8.46 -8.70 16.57
CA ALA A 488 -9.83 -8.28 16.82
C ALA A 488 -9.80 -7.24 17.92
N ASN A 489 -9.86 -5.96 17.54
CA ASN A 489 -9.85 -4.88 18.52
C ASN A 489 -11.19 -4.79 19.25
N GLN A 490 -11.16 -4.20 20.45
CA GLN A 490 -12.35 -3.87 21.24
C GLN A 490 -13.36 -3.01 20.44
N ILE A 491 -14.62 -3.01 20.85
CA ILE A 491 -15.67 -2.16 20.30
C ILE A 491 -15.23 -0.69 20.29
N TYR A 492 -15.38 -0.01 19.15
CA TYR A 492 -14.78 1.31 18.85
C TYR A 492 -14.94 2.38 19.95
N ASN A 493 -16.07 2.38 20.66
CA ASN A 493 -16.40 3.40 21.66
C ASN A 493 -16.13 2.95 23.11
N TYR A 494 -15.55 1.77 23.29
CA TYR A 494 -15.23 1.19 24.59
C TYR A 494 -13.71 1.18 24.81
N PRO A 495 -13.22 1.54 26.00
CA PRO A 495 -11.83 1.35 26.32
C PRO A 495 -11.48 -0.14 26.41
N GLU A 496 -10.25 -0.52 26.10
CA GLU A 496 -9.77 -1.92 26.22
C GLU A 496 -9.81 -2.43 27.67
N THR A 497 -9.97 -1.56 28.66
CA THR A 497 -10.13 -1.95 30.07
C THR A 497 -11.55 -2.43 30.42
N GLU A 498 -12.54 -2.18 29.57
CA GLU A 498 -13.93 -2.62 29.78
C GLU A 498 -14.15 -4.01 29.18
N THR A 499 -14.05 -5.04 30.03
CA THR A 499 -13.99 -6.45 29.59
C THR A 499 -15.35 -7.16 29.52
N ASP A 500 -16.44 -6.43 29.69
CA ASP A 500 -17.83 -6.93 29.79
C ASP A 500 -18.71 -6.45 28.62
N THR A 501 -18.10 -6.24 27.45
CA THR A 501 -18.72 -5.63 26.27
C THR A 501 -19.14 -6.61 25.18
N ALA A 502 -18.89 -7.91 25.35
CA ALA A 502 -19.22 -8.90 24.32
C ALA A 502 -20.75 -9.07 24.14
N ASP A 503 -21.15 -9.47 22.94
CA ASP A 503 -22.51 -9.95 22.65
C ASP A 503 -22.49 -11.46 22.45
N LEU A 504 -23.04 -12.20 23.42
CA LEU A 504 -23.09 -13.66 23.36
C LEU A 504 -24.18 -14.22 22.42
N GLN A 505 -25.01 -13.36 21.81
CA GLN A 505 -25.87 -13.78 20.71
C GLN A 505 -25.13 -13.74 19.36
N SER A 506 -24.01 -13.01 19.30
CA SER A 506 -23.16 -12.94 18.12
C SER A 506 -22.20 -14.12 18.04
N THR A 507 -21.88 -14.56 16.81
CA THR A 507 -21.01 -15.72 16.57
C THR A 507 -20.02 -15.49 15.44
N VAL A 508 -18.75 -15.81 15.70
CA VAL A 508 -17.64 -15.85 14.75
C VAL A 508 -17.25 -17.32 14.56
N LYS A 509 -17.38 -17.87 13.35
CA LYS A 509 -17.14 -19.32 13.18
C LYS A 509 -16.60 -19.73 11.83
N ASP A 510 -16.03 -20.93 11.75
CA ASP A 510 -15.56 -21.53 10.51
C ASP A 510 -14.55 -20.61 9.79
N ILE A 511 -13.48 -20.25 10.50
CA ILE A 511 -12.46 -19.30 10.02
C ILE A 511 -11.12 -20.01 9.87
N TYR A 512 -10.46 -19.75 8.75
CA TYR A 512 -9.09 -20.16 8.48
C TYR A 512 -8.20 -18.94 8.19
N PHE A 513 -7.13 -18.81 8.97
CA PHE A 513 -6.04 -17.88 8.73
C PHE A 513 -4.76 -18.67 8.54
N GLY A 514 -4.25 -18.75 7.31
CA GLY A 514 -3.22 -19.69 6.94
C GLY A 514 -2.14 -19.16 6.01
N ASN A 515 -0.98 -19.83 6.07
CA ASN A 515 0.14 -19.61 5.17
C ASN A 515 0.56 -18.12 5.14
N ILE A 516 0.77 -17.55 6.33
CA ILE A 516 1.17 -16.17 6.51
C ILE A 516 2.67 -16.12 6.86
N ARG A 517 3.46 -15.38 6.10
CA ARG A 517 4.88 -15.13 6.40
C ARG A 517 5.09 -13.65 6.66
N ALA A 518 5.59 -13.32 7.85
CA ALA A 518 6.00 -11.98 8.21
C ALA A 518 7.52 -11.91 8.29
N GLU A 519 8.15 -11.14 7.42
CA GLU A 519 9.59 -11.01 7.32
C GLU A 519 10.12 -9.89 8.21
N GLY A 520 11.40 -9.96 8.59
CA GLY A 520 12.04 -8.92 9.41
C GLY A 520 11.62 -8.91 10.88
N ILE A 521 11.76 -7.75 11.51
CA ILE A 521 11.36 -7.50 12.89
C ILE A 521 9.89 -7.06 12.86
N GLY A 522 9.05 -7.70 13.67
CA GLY A 522 7.61 -7.47 13.61
C GLY A 522 6.89 -7.53 14.94
N GLY A 523 5.55 -7.51 14.82
CA GLY A 523 4.61 -7.61 15.92
C GLY A 523 4.36 -9.06 16.37
N ASN A 524 3.34 -9.22 17.20
CA ASN A 524 2.88 -10.53 17.67
C ASN A 524 2.04 -11.28 16.63
N LEU A 525 1.77 -12.57 16.90
CA LEU A 525 0.90 -13.40 16.06
C LEU A 525 -0.54 -12.86 16.08
N MET A 526 -1.08 -12.65 17.28
CA MET A 526 -2.48 -12.28 17.42
C MET A 526 -2.79 -11.37 18.59
N ARG A 527 -3.76 -10.48 18.43
CA ARG A 527 -4.35 -9.69 19.51
C ARG A 527 -5.86 -9.67 19.36
N ILE A 528 -6.54 -10.63 19.99
CA ILE A 528 -7.97 -10.91 19.77
C ILE A 528 -8.73 -10.64 21.06
N VAL A 529 -9.51 -9.57 21.09
CA VAL A 529 -10.56 -9.32 22.08
C VAL A 529 -11.79 -10.14 21.66
N PRO A 530 -12.23 -11.15 22.43
CA PRO A 530 -13.29 -12.04 21.98
C PRO A 530 -14.67 -11.41 22.24
N LEU A 531 -15.16 -10.60 21.29
CA LEU A 531 -16.43 -9.84 21.41
C LEU A 531 -17.71 -10.64 21.12
N ALA A 532 -17.58 -11.90 20.70
CA ALA A 532 -18.66 -12.79 20.28
C ALA A 532 -18.28 -14.24 20.63
N ASN A 533 -19.18 -15.21 20.52
CA ASN A 533 -18.78 -16.62 20.67
C ASN A 533 -17.98 -17.09 19.45
N TYR A 534 -16.94 -17.91 19.67
CA TYR A 534 -16.04 -18.41 18.64
C TYR A 534 -16.13 -19.92 18.48
N HIS A 535 -16.26 -20.40 17.25
CA HIS A 535 -16.32 -21.82 16.95
C HIS A 535 -15.50 -22.18 15.71
N ASN A 536 -14.65 -23.21 15.79
CA ASN A 536 -13.91 -23.73 14.64
C ASN A 536 -13.05 -22.65 13.95
N ILE A 537 -12.05 -22.17 14.68
CA ILE A 537 -11.10 -21.15 14.21
C ILE A 537 -9.73 -21.79 14.09
N THR A 538 -9.10 -21.69 12.93
CA THR A 538 -7.77 -22.25 12.70
C THR A 538 -6.81 -21.15 12.26
N ILE A 539 -5.70 -21.03 12.99
CA ILE A 539 -4.51 -20.27 12.60
C ILE A 539 -3.42 -21.28 12.27
N GLU A 540 -2.98 -21.36 11.02
CA GLU A 540 -2.09 -22.43 10.57
C GLU A 540 -0.93 -21.94 9.71
N ASN A 541 0.25 -22.54 9.85
CA ASN A 541 1.42 -22.23 9.01
C ASN A 541 1.78 -20.74 9.00
N VAL A 542 1.78 -20.11 10.18
CA VAL A 542 2.23 -18.71 10.34
C VAL A 542 3.69 -18.67 10.75
N SER A 543 4.49 -17.85 10.09
CA SER A 543 5.91 -17.66 10.39
C SER A 543 6.24 -16.19 10.59
N LEU A 544 6.92 -15.87 11.68
CA LEU A 544 7.43 -14.53 11.97
C LEU A 544 8.96 -14.56 11.97
N GLY A 545 9.58 -13.63 11.25
CA GLY A 545 11.03 -13.52 11.15
C GLY A 545 11.66 -13.30 12.52
N ASN A 546 11.24 -12.25 13.21
CA ASN A 546 11.65 -11.95 14.57
C ASN A 546 10.62 -11.05 15.28
N PHE A 547 10.69 -10.99 16.60
CA PHE A 547 9.95 -10.00 17.37
C PHE A 547 10.77 -8.72 17.57
N SER A 548 10.05 -7.61 17.79
CA SER A 548 10.61 -6.43 18.42
C SER A 548 11.15 -6.75 19.82
N THR A 549 11.92 -5.81 20.40
CA THR A 549 12.46 -5.99 21.76
C THR A 549 11.35 -6.33 22.76
N ARG A 550 11.65 -7.18 23.74
CA ARG A 550 10.64 -7.58 24.72
C ARG A 550 10.24 -6.46 25.68
N SER A 551 11.09 -5.45 25.87
CA SER A 551 10.82 -4.33 26.79
C SER A 551 9.60 -3.50 26.40
N THR A 552 9.23 -3.46 25.11
CA THR A 552 8.06 -2.71 24.62
C THR A 552 6.74 -3.48 24.76
N GLY A 553 6.80 -4.79 24.99
CA GLY A 553 5.62 -5.66 25.10
C GLY A 553 4.91 -5.99 23.77
N ILE A 554 5.28 -5.35 22.66
CA ILE A 554 4.65 -5.51 21.33
C ILE A 554 4.66 -6.96 20.83
N TYR A 555 5.70 -7.71 21.20
CA TYR A 555 5.87 -9.13 20.86
C TYR A 555 4.77 -10.05 21.42
N ARG A 556 4.02 -9.60 22.43
CA ARG A 556 3.08 -10.43 23.17
C ARG A 556 1.75 -10.55 22.43
N SER A 557 1.38 -11.78 22.08
CA SER A 557 0.04 -12.08 21.54
C SER A 557 -0.97 -12.09 22.69
N GLU A 558 -2.22 -11.68 22.46
CA GLU A 558 -3.25 -11.65 23.51
C GLU A 558 -4.54 -12.35 23.06
N LEU A 559 -5.08 -13.18 23.95
CA LEU A 559 -6.43 -13.74 23.90
C LEU A 559 -6.99 -13.84 25.33
N PRO A 560 -7.54 -12.74 25.88
CA PRO A 560 -8.02 -12.68 27.26
C PRO A 560 -9.41 -13.31 27.42
N LEU A 561 -9.87 -13.45 28.67
CA LEU A 561 -11.29 -13.71 28.97
C LEU A 561 -12.09 -12.42 28.79
N TRP A 562 -13.31 -12.57 28.28
CA TRP A 562 -14.26 -11.47 28.10
C TRP A 562 -15.68 -11.93 28.45
N THR A 563 -16.54 -10.99 28.83
CA THR A 563 -17.92 -11.29 29.21
C THR A 563 -18.92 -10.39 28.50
N ASP A 564 -20.20 -10.74 28.58
CA ASP A 564 -21.29 -9.76 28.41
C ASP A 564 -21.46 -8.92 29.68
N GLY A 565 -22.34 -7.92 29.61
CA GLY A 565 -22.69 -7.06 30.74
C GLY A 565 -23.44 -7.77 31.89
N SER A 566 -23.77 -9.06 31.75
CA SER A 566 -24.30 -9.90 32.82
C SER A 566 -23.22 -10.76 33.51
N GLY A 567 -21.96 -10.65 33.07
CA GLY A 567 -20.83 -11.43 33.57
C GLY A 567 -20.77 -12.85 33.03
N ASN A 568 -21.51 -13.17 31.96
CA ASN A 568 -21.40 -14.47 31.30
C ASN A 568 -20.17 -14.48 30.39
N ASN A 569 -19.35 -15.52 30.47
CA ASN A 569 -18.14 -15.64 29.66
C ASN A 569 -18.45 -15.90 28.18
N VAL A 570 -17.59 -15.33 27.33
CA VAL A 570 -17.50 -15.69 25.92
C VAL A 570 -16.97 -17.11 25.76
N SER A 571 -17.65 -17.90 24.93
CA SER A 571 -17.30 -19.28 24.64
C SER A 571 -16.41 -19.38 23.41
N LEU A 572 -15.32 -20.16 23.53
CA LEU A 572 -14.45 -20.58 22.43
C LEU A 572 -14.52 -22.10 22.33
N THR A 573 -14.69 -22.65 21.14
CA THR A 573 -14.54 -24.09 20.88
C THR A 573 -13.77 -24.33 19.60
N ASP A 574 -12.89 -25.33 19.60
CA ASP A 574 -12.09 -25.70 18.43
C ASP A 574 -11.28 -24.51 17.85
N PHE A 575 -10.62 -23.75 18.73
CA PHE A 575 -9.66 -22.73 18.33
C PHE A 575 -8.25 -23.35 18.28
N VAL A 576 -7.66 -23.42 17.10
CA VAL A 576 -6.42 -24.16 16.86
C VAL A 576 -5.34 -23.22 16.34
N ILE A 577 -4.17 -23.23 16.98
CA ILE A 577 -2.94 -22.62 16.47
C ILE A 577 -2.00 -23.75 16.08
N ARG A 578 -1.71 -23.90 14.79
CA ARG A 578 -0.90 -25.01 14.26
C ARG A 578 0.30 -24.50 13.47
N ASN A 579 1.46 -25.14 13.66
CA ASN A 579 2.67 -24.87 12.89
C ASN A 579 3.09 -23.40 12.90
N PHE A 580 2.96 -22.75 14.06
CA PHE A 580 3.45 -21.39 14.29
C PHE A 580 4.97 -21.42 14.52
N THR A 581 5.69 -20.51 13.86
CA THR A 581 7.15 -20.37 13.99
C THR A 581 7.59 -18.93 14.22
N VAL A 582 8.65 -18.76 15.01
CA VAL A 582 9.35 -17.48 15.20
C VAL A 582 10.84 -17.71 15.00
N GLY A 583 11.48 -16.95 14.11
CA GLY A 583 12.91 -17.14 13.79
C GLY A 583 13.24 -18.55 13.30
N GLY A 584 12.31 -19.19 12.60
CA GLY A 584 12.43 -20.57 12.11
C GLY A 584 12.26 -21.66 13.18
N GLN A 585 12.00 -21.30 14.45
CA GLN A 585 11.74 -22.27 15.52
C GLN A 585 10.25 -22.48 15.71
N ARG A 586 9.83 -23.76 15.80
CA ARG A 586 8.45 -24.13 16.07
C ARG A 586 8.05 -23.78 17.50
N ILE A 587 6.85 -23.23 17.65
CA ILE A 587 6.29 -22.82 18.92
C ILE A 587 5.32 -23.90 19.41
N LEU A 588 5.63 -24.55 20.54
CA LEU A 588 4.83 -25.64 21.11
C LEU A 588 4.84 -25.59 22.63
N PRO A 589 3.72 -25.88 23.31
CA PRO A 589 3.68 -26.02 24.76
C PRO A 589 4.66 -27.09 25.27
N SER A 590 4.81 -28.20 24.54
CA SER A 590 5.72 -29.31 24.89
C SER A 590 7.21 -28.92 24.85
N LEU A 591 7.57 -27.83 24.17
CA LEU A 591 8.93 -27.28 24.14
C LEU A 591 9.14 -26.18 25.20
N GLY A 592 8.10 -25.83 25.98
CA GLY A 592 8.17 -24.77 26.98
C GLY A 592 8.39 -23.36 26.40
N ASN A 593 8.22 -23.19 25.08
CA ASN A 593 8.52 -21.93 24.39
C ASN A 593 7.27 -21.16 23.93
N ALA A 594 6.07 -21.67 24.17
CA ALA A 594 4.81 -21.06 23.69
C ALA A 594 4.32 -19.86 24.51
N GLY A 595 4.45 -19.90 25.84
CA GLY A 595 3.80 -18.94 26.75
C GLY A 595 4.24 -17.48 26.61
N PRO A 596 3.67 -16.57 27.43
CA PRO A 596 3.85 -15.11 27.29
C PRO A 596 5.30 -14.64 27.46
N ASP A 597 6.10 -15.36 28.23
CA ASP A 597 7.53 -15.10 28.42
C ASP A 597 8.42 -15.98 27.52
N GLY A 598 7.82 -16.96 26.83
CA GLY A 598 8.51 -17.85 25.89
C GLY A 598 8.75 -17.19 24.53
N LEU A 599 9.45 -17.92 23.65
CA LEU A 599 9.76 -17.46 22.29
C LEU A 599 8.50 -17.11 21.48
N GLY A 600 7.38 -17.80 21.69
CA GLY A 600 6.12 -17.56 20.97
C GLY A 600 5.30 -16.38 21.48
N GLY A 601 5.55 -15.92 22.72
CA GLY A 601 4.86 -14.77 23.30
C GLY A 601 3.34 -14.93 23.41
N LEU A 602 2.81 -16.16 23.48
CA LEU A 602 1.36 -16.39 23.48
C LEU A 602 0.78 -16.17 24.89
N ASN A 603 0.15 -15.01 25.11
CA ASN A 603 -0.62 -14.70 26.32
C ASN A 603 -2.10 -15.04 26.14
N ILE A 604 -2.39 -16.34 26.20
CA ILE A 604 -3.74 -16.89 26.09
C ILE A 604 -4.27 -17.16 27.50
N ALA A 605 -5.51 -16.77 27.77
CA ALA A 605 -6.13 -17.01 29.06
C ALA A 605 -6.05 -18.50 29.45
N GLU A 606 -5.56 -18.77 30.67
CA GLU A 606 -5.29 -20.13 31.15
C GLU A 606 -6.53 -21.02 31.10
N ALA A 607 -7.72 -20.46 31.36
CA ALA A 607 -8.99 -21.19 31.29
C ALA A 607 -9.29 -21.77 29.89
N TYR A 608 -8.86 -21.12 28.81
CA TYR A 608 -9.01 -21.65 27.45
C TYR A 608 -8.04 -22.78 27.15
N LEU A 609 -6.83 -22.72 27.71
CA LEU A 609 -5.83 -23.78 27.55
C LEU A 609 -6.19 -25.03 28.38
N GLN A 610 -6.59 -24.85 29.64
CA GLN A 610 -6.94 -25.96 30.55
C GLN A 610 -8.19 -26.73 30.09
N SER A 611 -9.16 -26.03 29.49
CA SER A 611 -10.38 -26.65 28.95
C SER A 611 -10.17 -27.36 27.61
N GLY A 612 -9.05 -27.11 26.93
CA GLY A 612 -8.80 -27.60 25.57
C GLY A 612 -9.56 -26.82 24.49
N ASN A 613 -10.20 -25.70 24.84
CA ASN A 613 -10.91 -24.84 23.91
C ASN A 613 -9.97 -24.14 22.92
N VAL A 614 -8.73 -23.86 23.38
CA VAL A 614 -7.62 -23.40 22.55
C VAL A 614 -6.51 -24.45 22.58
N THR A 615 -6.08 -24.92 21.41
CA THR A 615 -4.96 -25.86 21.26
C THR A 615 -3.82 -25.24 20.48
N ILE A 616 -2.58 -25.61 20.84
CA ILE A 616 -1.36 -25.17 20.17
C ILE A 616 -0.58 -26.42 19.77
N GLU A 617 -0.39 -26.65 18.47
CA GLU A 617 0.13 -27.92 17.93
C GLU A 617 1.13 -27.85 16.78
#